data_AF-A0A7U9T5U0-F1
#
_entry.id   AF-A0A7U9T5U0-F1
#
_cell.length_a   1.000
_cell.length_b   1.000
_cell.length_c   1.000
_cell.angle_alpha   90.00
_cell.angle_beta   90.00
_cell.angle_gamma   90.00
#
_symmetry.space_group_name_H-M   'P 1'
#
loop_
_entity.id
_entity.type
_entity.pdbx_description
1 polymer ?
#
loop_
_entity_poly.entity_id
_entity_poly.type
_entity_poly.pdbx_seq_one_letter_code
_entity_poly.pdbx_strand_id
1 'polypeptide(L)'
;MEVFQASVERFIFGHVHMWFLQMLCGFYILIPVAGQICARKEVMRYYLILWALFRYVFPVLTDLFHLYTIQARIDSLGMDILAGNFGYFLLGYYLNVTDIRKEIRQIIYAMGIGAVGLTAFLTVRACRESGTYVEKWFSPASLNILVMSAAIFVFFKYGKLFSNIKRTDIWIKLSGYTFFVYMFHMFVIEKLNLVGITTISFPAVVSIPVLTIFTFMASLAGAFVADHIPYIRKIVMLH
;
A
#
# COMPACT_ATOMS: atom_id res chain seq x y z
N MET A 1 17.41 -24.97 19.25
CA MET A 1 16.92 -25.12 17.86
C MET A 1 15.71 -24.24 17.59
N GLU A 2 14.77 -24.09 18.53
CA GLU A 2 13.60 -23.18 18.40
C GLU A 2 13.95 -21.73 18.12
N VAL A 3 15.00 -21.16 18.75
CA VAL A 3 15.41 -19.77 18.51
C VAL A 3 15.90 -19.56 17.07
N PHE A 4 16.55 -20.56 16.47
CA PHE A 4 17.00 -20.47 15.08
C PHE A 4 15.83 -20.60 14.10
N GLN A 5 14.91 -21.54 14.33
CA GLN A 5 13.67 -21.64 13.55
C GLN A 5 12.81 -20.39 13.67
N ALA A 6 12.62 -19.85 14.88
CA ALA A 6 11.89 -18.60 15.09
C ALA A 6 12.59 -17.40 14.45
N SER A 7 13.93 -17.39 14.42
CA SER A 7 14.70 -16.34 13.73
C SER A 7 14.58 -16.45 12.21
N VAL A 8 14.59 -17.67 11.68
CA VAL A 8 14.42 -17.95 10.25
C VAL A 8 12.99 -17.68 9.80
N GLU A 9 11.98 -18.07 10.60
CA GLU A 9 10.58 -17.72 10.35
C GLU A 9 10.37 -16.20 10.41
N ARG A 10 10.94 -15.50 11.40
CA ARG A 10 10.88 -14.03 11.45
C ARG A 10 11.65 -13.37 10.31
N PHE A 11 12.67 -14.02 9.77
CA PHE A 11 13.42 -13.53 8.61
C PHE A 11 12.65 -13.75 7.29
N ILE A 12 11.99 -14.90 7.12
CA ILE A 12 11.26 -15.28 5.91
C ILE A 12 9.86 -14.65 5.87
N PHE A 13 9.09 -14.79 6.95
CA PHE A 13 7.75 -14.22 7.06
C PHE A 13 7.78 -12.73 7.40
N GLY A 14 8.90 -12.27 7.97
CA GLY A 14 9.12 -10.87 8.27
C GLY A 14 8.24 -10.36 9.40
N HIS A 15 8.62 -9.21 9.98
CA HIS A 15 7.73 -8.47 10.88
C HIS A 15 6.46 -8.04 10.15
N VAL A 16 5.40 -7.68 10.91
CA VAL A 16 4.00 -7.38 10.50
C VAL A 16 3.83 -6.58 9.20
N HIS A 17 4.85 -5.89 8.72
CA HIS A 17 4.83 -5.07 7.51
C HIS A 17 5.34 -5.77 6.23
N MET A 18 6.00 -6.93 6.32
CA MET A 18 6.65 -7.63 5.20
C MET A 18 5.68 -8.34 4.24
N TRP A 19 4.39 -8.36 4.59
CA TRP A 19 3.30 -8.84 3.74
C TRP A 19 3.28 -8.14 2.37
N PHE A 20 3.66 -6.86 2.32
CA PHE A 20 3.70 -6.12 1.05
C PHE A 20 4.79 -6.65 0.11
N LEU A 21 5.95 -7.05 0.63
CA LEU A 21 7.01 -7.65 -0.18
C LEU A 21 6.60 -9.04 -0.73
N GLN A 22 5.96 -9.85 0.11
CA GLN A 22 5.43 -11.16 -0.29
C GLN A 22 4.34 -10.99 -1.38
N MET A 23 3.46 -10.01 -1.21
CA MET A 23 2.43 -9.67 -2.19
C MET A 23 3.03 -9.19 -3.51
N LEU A 24 4.07 -8.35 -3.45
CA LEU A 24 4.79 -7.88 -4.62
C LEU A 24 5.42 -9.05 -5.38
N CYS A 25 6.08 -9.98 -4.69
CA CYS A 25 6.61 -11.21 -5.29
C CYS A 25 5.49 -12.02 -5.99
N GLY A 26 4.33 -12.16 -5.36
CA GLY A 26 3.15 -12.78 -5.95
C GLY A 26 2.70 -12.09 -7.23
N PHE A 27 2.70 -10.76 -7.27
CA PHE A 27 2.37 -10.00 -8.47
C PHE A 27 3.37 -10.25 -9.61
N TYR A 28 4.67 -10.31 -9.31
CA TYR A 28 5.71 -10.60 -10.32
C TYR A 28 5.52 -11.98 -10.97
N ILE A 29 5.20 -13.00 -10.17
CA ILE A 29 4.90 -14.35 -10.68
C ILE A 29 3.66 -14.32 -11.59
N LEU A 30 2.67 -13.49 -11.26
CA LEU A 30 1.43 -13.36 -12.01
C LEU A 30 1.52 -12.42 -13.23
N ILE A 31 2.65 -11.75 -13.47
CA ILE A 31 2.84 -10.88 -14.66
C ILE A 31 2.44 -11.55 -15.99
N PRO A 32 2.86 -12.78 -16.33
CA PRO A 32 2.43 -13.41 -17.58
C PRO A 32 0.91 -13.57 -17.68
N VAL A 33 0.24 -13.88 -16.57
CA VAL A 33 -1.23 -13.98 -16.50
C VAL A 33 -1.86 -12.59 -16.62
N ALA A 34 -1.33 -11.61 -15.91
CA ALA A 34 -1.74 -10.21 -15.97
C ALA A 34 -1.65 -9.68 -17.41
N GLY A 35 -0.57 -10.02 -18.12
CA GLY A 35 -0.34 -9.65 -19.51
C GLY A 35 -1.42 -10.18 -20.44
N GLN A 36 -1.88 -11.42 -20.25
CA GLN A 36 -2.98 -12.00 -21.04
C GLN A 36 -4.32 -11.31 -20.76
N ILE A 37 -4.63 -11.01 -19.50
CA ILE A 37 -5.85 -10.29 -19.12
C ILE A 37 -5.83 -8.88 -19.72
N CYS A 38 -4.67 -8.22 -19.69
CA CYS A 38 -4.46 -6.87 -20.23
C CYS A 38 -4.41 -6.82 -21.76
N ALA A 39 -4.26 -7.95 -22.45
CA ALA A 39 -4.19 -8.00 -23.91
C ALA A 39 -5.46 -7.48 -24.58
N ARG A 40 -6.62 -7.66 -23.93
CA ARG A 40 -7.91 -7.13 -24.40
C ARG A 40 -8.48 -6.17 -23.35
N LYS A 41 -8.69 -4.91 -23.76
CA LYS A 41 -9.26 -3.88 -22.88
C LYS A 41 -10.61 -4.28 -22.27
N GLU A 42 -11.42 -5.01 -23.03
CA GLU A 42 -12.72 -5.52 -22.57
C GLU A 42 -12.59 -6.55 -21.45
N VAL A 43 -11.64 -7.48 -21.58
CA VAL A 43 -11.38 -8.53 -20.57
C VAL A 43 -10.81 -7.91 -19.30
N MET A 44 -9.88 -6.97 -19.43
CA MET A 44 -9.36 -6.20 -18.30
C MET A 44 -10.46 -5.41 -17.60
N ARG A 45 -11.33 -4.71 -18.34
CA ARG A 45 -12.46 -3.97 -17.75
C ARG A 45 -13.44 -4.90 -17.04
N TYR A 46 -13.73 -6.05 -17.64
CA TYR A 46 -14.60 -7.07 -17.03
C TYR A 46 -14.02 -7.59 -15.72
N TYR A 47 -12.73 -7.94 -15.71
CA TYR A 47 -12.03 -8.35 -14.49
C TYR A 47 -12.09 -7.26 -13.41
N LEU A 48 -11.83 -6.00 -13.75
CA LEU A 48 -11.86 -4.90 -12.77
C LEU A 48 -13.26 -4.65 -12.20
N ILE A 49 -14.31 -4.81 -13.01
CA ILE A 49 -15.70 -4.72 -12.54
C ILE A 49 -15.99 -5.87 -11.56
N LEU A 50 -15.64 -7.10 -11.92
CA LEU A 50 -15.82 -8.25 -11.02
C LEU A 50 -15.03 -8.07 -9.73
N TRP A 51 -13.77 -7.67 -9.83
CA TRP A 51 -12.93 -7.38 -8.66
C TRP A 51 -13.58 -6.31 -7.77
N ALA A 52 -14.08 -5.21 -8.34
CA ALA A 52 -14.74 -4.17 -7.55
C ALA A 52 -16.03 -4.68 -6.87
N LEU A 53 -16.80 -5.53 -7.56
CA LEU A 53 -18.00 -6.14 -7.01
C LEU A 53 -17.70 -7.08 -5.85
N PHE A 54 -16.74 -7.99 -6.03
CA PHE A 54 -16.38 -8.99 -5.02
C PHE A 54 -15.64 -8.39 -3.83
N ARG A 55 -14.74 -7.41 -4.06
CA ARG A 55 -13.93 -6.81 -3.00
C ARG A 55 -14.66 -5.75 -2.20
N TYR A 56 -15.52 -4.94 -2.83
CA TYR A 56 -16.13 -3.79 -2.17
C TYR A 56 -17.66 -3.90 -2.09
N VAL A 57 -18.34 -4.25 -3.19
CA VAL A 57 -19.81 -4.18 -3.24
C VAL A 57 -20.46 -5.30 -2.43
N PHE A 58 -20.05 -6.56 -2.62
CA PHE A 58 -20.64 -7.67 -1.86
C PHE A 58 -20.44 -7.51 -0.36
N PRO A 59 -19.23 -7.24 0.17
CA PRO A 59 -19.05 -7.06 1.61
C PRO A 59 -19.87 -5.89 2.17
N VAL A 60 -20.00 -4.78 1.44
CA VAL A 60 -20.77 -3.62 1.91
C VAL A 60 -22.27 -3.92 1.91
N LEU A 61 -22.79 -4.61 0.89
CA LEU A 61 -24.20 -4.97 0.82
C LEU A 61 -24.57 -6.03 1.86
N THR A 62 -23.75 -7.05 2.04
CA THR A 62 -24.01 -8.10 3.04
C THR A 62 -23.95 -7.56 4.47
N ASP A 63 -23.02 -6.64 4.76
CA ASP A 63 -22.94 -5.91 6.04
C ASP A 63 -24.20 -5.06 6.26
N LEU A 64 -24.65 -4.30 5.24
CA LEU A 64 -25.83 -3.44 5.32
C LEU A 64 -27.12 -4.23 5.58
N PHE A 65 -27.31 -5.36 4.91
CA PHE A 65 -28.49 -6.22 5.07
C PHE A 65 -28.34 -7.28 6.17
N HIS A 66 -27.24 -7.29 6.93
CA HIS A 66 -26.94 -8.27 7.98
C HIS A 66 -26.96 -9.73 7.48
N LEU A 67 -26.59 -9.94 6.22
CA LEU A 67 -26.62 -11.23 5.52
C LEU A 67 -25.30 -12.00 5.67
N TYR A 68 -24.84 -12.17 6.90
CA TYR A 68 -23.54 -12.79 7.21
C TYR A 68 -23.39 -14.21 6.64
N THR A 69 -24.49 -14.98 6.55
CA THR A 69 -24.50 -16.33 5.95
C THR A 69 -24.21 -16.30 4.45
N ILE A 70 -24.67 -15.25 3.75
CA ILE A 70 -24.41 -15.09 2.32
C ILE A 70 -22.96 -14.64 2.11
N GLN A 71 -22.45 -13.75 2.96
CA GLN A 71 -21.03 -13.37 2.94
C GLN A 71 -20.13 -14.59 3.12
N ALA A 72 -20.41 -15.44 4.13
CA ALA A 72 -19.64 -16.66 4.36
C ALA A 72 -19.68 -17.63 3.17
N ARG A 73 -20.82 -17.71 2.46
CA ARG A 73 -20.92 -18.50 1.22
C ARG A 73 -20.11 -17.91 0.08
N ILE A 74 -20.11 -16.58 -0.09
CA ILE A 74 -19.29 -15.90 -1.09
C ILE A 74 -17.80 -16.14 -0.77
N ASP A 75 -17.40 -16.00 0.48
CA ASP A 75 -16.02 -16.25 0.92
C ASP A 75 -15.64 -17.72 0.70
N SER A 76 -16.57 -18.66 0.88
CA SER A 76 -16.34 -20.09 0.61
C SER A 76 -16.14 -20.44 -0.86
N LEU A 77 -16.46 -19.54 -1.79
CA LEU A 77 -16.17 -19.74 -3.22
C LEU A 77 -14.65 -19.72 -3.51
N GLY A 78 -13.82 -19.27 -2.56
CA GLY A 78 -12.36 -19.24 -2.71
C GLY A 78 -11.90 -18.33 -3.84
N MET A 79 -12.67 -17.28 -4.16
CA MET A 79 -12.37 -16.34 -5.24
C MET A 79 -11.31 -15.31 -4.82
N ASP A 80 -10.20 -15.77 -4.23
CA ASP A 80 -9.13 -14.93 -3.69
C ASP A 80 -8.46 -14.08 -4.77
N ILE A 81 -8.48 -14.52 -6.03
CA ILE A 81 -8.00 -13.73 -7.17
C ILE A 81 -8.88 -12.48 -7.40
N LEU A 82 -10.18 -12.54 -7.08
CA LEU A 82 -11.12 -11.42 -7.20
C LEU A 82 -11.29 -10.64 -5.88
N ALA A 83 -11.01 -11.27 -4.74
CA ALA A 83 -11.03 -10.61 -3.44
C ALA A 83 -9.65 -10.04 -3.04
N GLY A 84 -8.58 -10.42 -3.71
CA GLY A 84 -7.21 -10.04 -3.39
C GLY A 84 -6.81 -8.66 -3.90
N ASN A 85 -5.62 -8.21 -3.50
CA ASN A 85 -5.06 -6.93 -3.92
C ASN A 85 -4.51 -6.93 -5.36
N PHE A 86 -4.59 -8.06 -6.08
CA PHE A 86 -4.16 -8.15 -7.47
C PHE A 86 -4.94 -7.20 -8.40
N GLY A 87 -6.20 -6.90 -8.07
CA GLY A 87 -6.96 -5.90 -8.81
C GLY A 87 -6.43 -4.47 -8.67
N TYR A 88 -5.73 -4.12 -7.58
CA TYR A 88 -5.03 -2.82 -7.50
C TYR A 88 -3.89 -2.73 -8.53
N PHE A 89 -3.17 -3.83 -8.74
CA PHE A 89 -2.08 -3.89 -9.72
C PHE A 89 -2.62 -3.69 -11.16
N LEU A 90 -3.69 -4.42 -11.50
CA LEU A 90 -4.35 -4.28 -12.81
C LEU A 90 -5.04 -2.92 -12.98
N LEU A 91 -5.62 -2.35 -11.91
CA LEU A 91 -6.22 -1.02 -11.95
C LEU A 91 -5.17 0.05 -12.22
N GLY A 92 -3.99 -0.03 -11.59
CA GLY A 92 -2.88 0.87 -11.87
C GLY A 92 -2.47 0.82 -13.34
N TYR A 93 -2.36 -0.38 -13.92
CA TYR A 93 -2.08 -0.53 -15.35
C TYR A 93 -3.21 0.06 -16.23
N TYR A 94 -4.47 -0.22 -15.89
CA TYR A 94 -5.63 0.34 -16.59
C TYR A 94 -5.60 1.87 -16.58
N LEU A 95 -5.37 2.50 -15.42
CA LEU A 95 -5.26 3.94 -15.28
C LEU A 95 -4.06 4.52 -16.03
N ASN A 96 -2.98 3.74 -16.22
CA ASN A 96 -1.82 4.17 -17.00
C ASN A 96 -2.10 4.18 -18.51
N VAL A 97 -2.71 3.11 -19.03
CA VAL A 97 -2.96 2.96 -20.47
C VAL A 97 -4.17 3.77 -20.95
N THR A 98 -5.12 4.08 -20.07
CA THR A 98 -6.32 4.85 -20.44
C THR A 98 -6.10 6.35 -20.33
N ASP A 99 -6.45 7.09 -21.38
CA ASP A 99 -6.46 8.55 -21.31
C ASP A 99 -7.70 9.07 -20.59
N ILE A 100 -7.45 9.76 -19.48
CA ILE A 100 -8.48 10.29 -18.60
C ILE A 100 -8.68 11.77 -18.94
N ARG A 101 -9.92 12.11 -19.31
CA ARG A 101 -10.32 13.50 -19.59
C ARG A 101 -10.17 14.38 -18.36
N LYS A 102 -9.97 15.69 -18.56
CA LYS A 102 -9.65 16.65 -17.49
C LYS A 102 -10.75 16.72 -16.43
N GLU A 103 -12.00 16.63 -16.85
CA GLU A 103 -13.20 16.70 -15.99
C GLU A 103 -13.23 15.49 -15.04
N ILE A 104 -12.97 14.30 -15.58
CA ILE A 104 -12.92 13.06 -14.79
C ILE A 104 -11.77 13.10 -13.80
N ARG A 105 -10.60 13.64 -14.18
CA ARG A 105 -9.47 13.81 -13.25
C ARG A 105 -9.83 14.71 -12.07
N GLN A 106 -10.52 15.83 -12.32
CA GLN A 106 -10.96 16.73 -11.25
C GLN A 106 -11.94 16.04 -10.30
N ILE A 107 -12.87 15.23 -10.82
CA ILE A 107 -13.78 14.42 -10.00
C ILE A 107 -12.99 13.42 -9.16
N ILE A 108 -12.02 12.70 -9.75
CA ILE A 108 -11.16 11.76 -9.03
C ILE A 108 -10.38 12.46 -7.91
N TYR A 109 -9.82 13.65 -8.15
CA TYR A 109 -9.11 14.40 -7.12
C TYR A 109 -10.04 14.88 -6.01
N ALA A 110 -11.23 15.39 -6.34
CA ALA A 110 -12.23 15.79 -5.35
C ALA A 110 -12.68 14.60 -4.50
N MET A 111 -12.93 13.44 -5.13
CA MET A 111 -13.25 12.20 -4.42
C MET A 111 -12.09 11.70 -3.56
N GLY A 112 -10.84 11.81 -4.03
CA GLY A 112 -9.64 11.45 -3.27
C GLY A 112 -9.47 12.28 -2.00
N ILE A 113 -9.61 13.61 -2.11
CA ILE A 113 -9.56 14.52 -0.94
C ILE A 113 -10.72 14.22 0.01
N GLY A 114 -11.93 14.03 -0.54
CA GLY A 114 -13.09 13.61 0.24
C GLY A 114 -12.87 12.29 0.97
N ALA A 115 -12.25 11.31 0.32
CA ALA A 115 -11.94 10.01 0.90
C ALA A 115 -10.94 10.10 2.06
N VAL A 116 -9.95 11.01 2.00
CA VAL A 116 -9.02 11.27 3.12
C VAL A 116 -9.79 11.79 4.34
N GLY A 117 -10.60 12.83 4.15
CA GLY A 117 -11.40 13.42 5.23
C GLY A 117 -12.41 12.41 5.82
N LEU A 118 -13.07 11.66 4.94
CA LEU A 118 -14.05 10.64 5.31
C LEU A 118 -13.39 9.46 6.05
N THR A 119 -12.18 9.05 5.65
CA THR A 119 -11.41 8.01 6.36
C THR A 119 -11.04 8.47 7.77
N ALA A 120 -10.54 9.70 7.91
CA ALA A 120 -10.21 10.25 9.23
C ALA A 120 -11.47 10.34 10.12
N PHE A 121 -12.57 10.86 9.59
CA PHE A 121 -13.83 10.99 10.33
C PHE A 121 -14.40 9.63 10.75
N LEU A 122 -14.52 8.68 9.81
CA LEU A 122 -15.07 7.35 10.09
C LEU A 122 -14.19 6.56 11.06
N THR A 123 -12.87 6.70 10.97
CA THR A 123 -11.95 6.05 11.91
C THR A 123 -12.11 6.61 13.31
N VAL A 124 -12.12 7.93 13.48
CA VAL A 124 -12.31 8.56 14.80
C VAL A 124 -13.66 8.18 15.39
N ARG A 125 -14.72 8.17 14.58
CA ARG A 125 -16.05 7.76 15.02
C ARG A 125 -16.07 6.29 15.45
N ALA A 126 -15.55 5.38 14.63
CA ALA A 126 -15.51 3.95 14.94
C ALA A 126 -14.67 3.65 16.19
N CYS A 127 -13.53 4.34 16.36
CA CYS A 127 -12.70 4.18 17.55
C CYS A 127 -13.39 4.69 18.82
N ARG A 128 -14.16 5.78 18.72
CA ARG A 128 -14.95 6.31 19.84
C ARG A 128 -16.13 5.41 20.21
N GLU A 129 -16.84 4.88 19.21
CA GLU A 129 -18.00 4.00 19.42
C GLU A 129 -17.60 2.63 19.99
N SER A 130 -16.47 2.08 19.54
CA SER A 130 -15.99 0.76 20.00
C SER A 130 -15.10 0.81 21.24
N GLY A 131 -14.65 2.00 21.67
CA GLY A 131 -13.68 2.17 22.76
C GLY A 131 -12.31 1.54 22.51
N THR A 132 -12.07 1.04 21.29
CA THR A 132 -10.85 0.35 20.87
C THR A 132 -10.39 0.88 19.53
N TYR A 133 -9.14 0.60 19.15
CA TYR A 133 -8.60 1.04 17.88
C TYR A 133 -9.12 0.17 16.73
N VAL A 134 -9.79 0.80 15.75
CA VAL A 134 -10.42 0.12 14.61
C VAL A 134 -9.75 0.51 13.30
N GLU A 135 -9.04 -0.43 12.67
CA GLU A 135 -8.29 -0.22 11.42
C GLU A 135 -9.13 -0.40 10.13
N LYS A 136 -10.42 -0.72 10.25
CA LYS A 136 -11.31 -1.10 9.13
C LYS A 136 -11.28 -0.10 7.96
N TRP A 137 -11.09 1.19 8.22
CA TRP A 137 -11.12 2.25 7.20
C TRP A 137 -9.75 2.59 6.60
N PHE A 138 -8.67 2.17 7.26
CA PHE A 138 -7.29 2.30 6.77
C PHE A 138 -6.82 1.08 5.98
N SER A 139 -7.60 0.01 5.98
CA SER A 139 -7.26 -1.22 5.26
C SER A 139 -7.26 -1.03 3.73
N PRO A 140 -6.37 -1.70 2.99
CA PRO A 140 -6.44 -1.76 1.53
C PRO A 140 -7.76 -2.34 1.00
N ALA A 141 -8.52 -3.05 1.84
CA ALA A 141 -9.85 -3.55 1.49
C ALA A 141 -10.93 -2.45 1.48
N SER A 142 -10.64 -1.25 1.99
CA SER A 142 -11.62 -0.17 2.09
C SER A 142 -11.74 0.60 0.78
N LEU A 143 -12.97 0.92 0.39
CA LEU A 143 -13.26 1.71 -0.81
C LEU A 143 -12.58 3.10 -0.77
N ASN A 144 -12.44 3.68 0.42
CA ASN A 144 -11.78 4.98 0.58
C ASN A 144 -10.31 4.93 0.14
N ILE A 145 -9.60 3.86 0.52
CA ILE A 145 -8.20 3.66 0.15
C ILE A 145 -8.07 3.39 -1.35
N LEU A 146 -9.05 2.72 -1.97
CA LEU A 146 -9.11 2.56 -3.42
C LEU A 146 -9.18 3.91 -4.14
N VAL A 147 -10.12 4.76 -3.73
CA VAL A 147 -10.33 6.09 -4.31
C VAL A 147 -9.11 6.99 -4.08
N MET A 148 -8.54 6.96 -2.88
CA MET A 148 -7.34 7.72 -2.54
C MET A 148 -6.14 7.27 -3.39
N SER A 149 -5.92 5.96 -3.52
CA SER A 149 -4.83 5.38 -4.32
C SER A 149 -4.98 5.73 -5.80
N ALA A 150 -6.20 5.64 -6.35
CA ALA A 150 -6.48 6.05 -7.72
C ALA A 150 -6.23 7.55 -7.93
N ALA A 151 -6.62 8.41 -6.98
CA ALA A 151 -6.39 9.84 -7.06
C ALA A 151 -4.90 10.20 -7.05
N ILE A 152 -4.11 9.58 -6.16
CA ILE A 152 -2.66 9.75 -6.12
C ILE A 152 -2.02 9.27 -7.42
N PHE A 153 -2.44 8.11 -7.94
CA PHE A 153 -1.93 7.57 -9.19
C PHE A 153 -2.17 8.52 -10.37
N VAL A 154 -3.40 9.01 -10.51
CA VAL A 154 -3.78 9.96 -11.58
C VAL A 154 -3.08 11.30 -11.38
N PHE A 155 -2.81 11.72 -10.14
CA PHE A 155 -2.03 12.92 -9.84
C PHE A 155 -0.60 12.80 -10.34
N PHE A 156 0.08 11.69 -10.08
CA PHE A 156 1.44 11.49 -10.59
C PHE A 156 1.48 11.25 -12.11
N LYS A 157 0.48 10.59 -12.69
CA LYS A 157 0.40 10.37 -14.15
C LYS A 157 0.33 11.67 -14.94
N TYR A 158 -0.50 12.62 -14.51
CA TYR A 158 -0.73 13.88 -15.22
C TYR A 158 -0.04 15.08 -14.58
N GLY A 159 0.57 14.88 -13.41
CA GLY A 159 1.32 15.89 -12.69
C GLY A 159 2.61 16.21 -13.43
N LYS A 160 2.73 17.44 -13.94
CA LYS A 160 3.97 17.94 -14.54
C LYS A 160 5.10 18.20 -13.53
N LEU A 161 4.91 17.85 -12.24
CA LEU A 161 5.87 18.10 -11.17
C LEU A 161 7.28 17.58 -11.52
N PHE A 162 7.36 16.47 -12.23
CA PHE A 162 8.62 15.82 -12.57
C PHE A 162 9.13 16.09 -14.00
N SER A 163 8.40 16.89 -14.79
CA SER A 163 8.77 17.19 -16.19
C SER A 163 9.97 18.14 -16.34
N ASN A 164 10.29 18.91 -15.30
CA ASN A 164 11.38 19.90 -15.28
C ASN A 164 12.42 19.61 -14.19
N ILE A 165 12.61 18.35 -13.81
CA ILE A 165 13.62 18.00 -12.81
C ILE A 165 15.02 18.23 -13.41
N LYS A 166 15.80 19.09 -12.77
CA LYS A 166 17.25 19.12 -12.95
C LYS A 166 17.85 18.00 -12.08
N ARG A 167 18.75 17.19 -12.64
CA ARG A 167 19.44 16.05 -12.00
C ARG A 167 18.58 14.79 -11.78
N THR A 168 18.06 14.22 -12.86
CA THR A 168 17.35 12.93 -12.88
C THR A 168 18.14 11.82 -12.18
N ASP A 169 19.47 11.83 -12.29
CA ASP A 169 20.35 10.81 -11.70
C ASP A 169 20.21 10.70 -10.18
N ILE A 170 20.00 11.82 -9.48
CA ILE A 170 19.81 11.83 -8.02
C ILE A 170 18.47 11.17 -7.68
N TRP A 171 17.42 11.43 -8.45
CA TRP A 171 16.10 10.85 -8.22
C TRP A 171 16.08 9.36 -8.51
N ILE A 172 16.75 8.91 -9.56
CA ILE A 172 16.94 7.49 -9.85
C ILE A 172 17.67 6.82 -8.68
N LYS A 173 18.76 7.44 -8.19
CA LYS A 173 19.53 6.92 -7.06
C LYS A 173 18.70 6.88 -5.76
N LEU A 174 17.92 7.92 -5.47
CA LEU A 174 17.03 7.96 -4.32
C LEU A 174 15.91 6.90 -4.42
N SER A 175 15.38 6.68 -5.64
CA SER A 175 14.36 5.68 -5.89
C SER A 175 14.89 4.26 -5.59
N GLY A 176 16.15 3.97 -5.92
CA GLY A 176 16.81 2.71 -5.57
C GLY A 176 16.94 2.48 -4.07
N TYR A 177 17.01 3.55 -3.27
CA TYR A 177 17.06 3.45 -1.80
C TYR A 177 15.70 3.17 -1.15
N THR A 178 14.59 3.39 -1.85
CA THR A 178 13.25 3.22 -1.26
C THR A 178 12.99 1.79 -0.77
N PHE A 179 13.52 0.79 -1.47
CA PHE A 179 13.44 -0.61 -1.05
C PHE A 179 14.19 -0.84 0.27
N PHE A 180 15.43 -0.34 0.38
CA PHE A 180 16.21 -0.41 1.62
C PHE A 180 15.49 0.30 2.76
N VAL A 181 15.01 1.52 2.52
CA VAL A 181 14.27 2.31 3.52
C VAL A 181 13.04 1.55 4.01
N TYR A 182 12.29 0.94 3.10
CA TYR A 182 11.15 0.09 3.43
C TYR A 182 11.55 -1.13 4.29
N MET A 183 12.72 -1.74 4.08
CA MET A 183 13.15 -2.84 4.95
C MET A 183 13.66 -2.36 6.31
N PHE A 184 14.37 -1.23 6.34
CA PHE A 184 15.14 -0.78 7.50
C PHE A 184 14.34 0.09 8.47
N HIS A 185 13.29 0.80 8.01
CA HIS A 185 12.54 1.72 8.88
C HIS A 185 11.91 1.02 10.10
N MET A 186 11.38 -0.20 9.94
CA MET A 186 10.83 -0.98 11.06
C MET A 186 11.90 -1.33 12.10
N PHE A 187 13.10 -1.67 11.65
CA PHE A 187 14.22 -1.91 12.56
C PHE A 187 14.54 -0.65 13.38
N VAL A 188 14.54 0.53 12.73
CA VAL A 188 14.74 1.81 13.44
C VAL A 188 13.62 2.07 14.46
N ILE A 189 12.37 1.87 14.07
CA ILE A 189 11.20 2.06 14.95
C ILE A 189 11.26 1.12 16.16
N GLU A 190 11.60 -0.15 15.96
CA GLU A 190 11.71 -1.12 17.06
C GLU A 190 12.83 -0.75 18.04
N LYS A 191 13.98 -0.28 17.55
CA LYS A 191 15.06 0.20 18.42
C LYS A 191 14.66 1.47 19.17
N LEU A 192 13.94 2.39 18.55
CA LEU A 192 13.42 3.58 19.24
C LEU A 192 12.42 3.21 20.33
N ASN A 193 11.53 2.25 20.07
CA ASN A 193 10.59 1.74 21.06
C ASN A 193 11.30 1.11 22.27
N LEU A 194 12.41 0.37 22.06
CA LEU A 194 13.22 -0.19 23.16
C LEU A 194 13.89 0.89 24.04
N VAL A 195 14.19 2.05 23.47
CA VAL A 195 14.75 3.20 24.18
C VAL A 195 13.65 4.05 24.84
N GLY A 196 12.38 3.65 24.71
CA GLY A 196 11.23 4.33 25.31
C GLY A 196 10.70 5.51 24.49
N ILE A 197 11.25 5.77 23.31
CA ILE A 197 10.74 6.80 22.38
C ILE A 197 9.61 6.16 21.57
N THR A 198 8.40 6.25 22.11
CA THR A 198 7.19 5.72 21.47
C THR A 198 6.29 6.84 20.95
N THR A 199 5.40 6.51 20.02
CA THR A 199 4.39 7.43 19.46
C THR A 199 3.44 8.05 20.51
N ILE A 200 3.46 7.53 21.74
CA ILE A 200 2.61 7.92 22.88
C ILE A 200 3.34 8.92 23.80
N SER A 201 4.64 9.14 23.62
CA SER A 201 5.45 10.00 24.50
C SER A 201 5.11 11.49 24.36
N PHE A 202 4.48 11.87 23.24
CA PHE A 202 4.07 13.23 22.91
C PHE A 202 2.67 13.20 22.26
N PRO A 203 1.98 14.34 22.12
CA PRO A 203 0.76 14.41 21.32
C PRO A 203 0.98 13.81 19.93
N ALA A 204 0.10 12.89 19.52
CA ALA A 204 0.21 12.13 18.27
C ALA A 204 0.48 13.02 17.03
N VAL A 205 -0.07 14.22 17.03
CA VAL A 205 0.08 15.22 15.96
C VAL A 205 1.54 15.66 15.77
N VAL A 206 2.35 15.64 16.83
CA VAL A 206 3.77 16.02 16.81
C VAL A 206 4.66 14.79 16.77
N SER A 207 4.33 13.75 17.55
CA SER A 207 5.14 12.53 17.59
C SER A 207 5.20 11.85 16.22
N ILE A 208 4.08 11.76 15.49
CA ILE A 208 4.00 11.05 14.22
C ILE A 208 4.89 11.72 13.14
N PRO A 209 4.78 13.04 12.84
CA PRO A 209 5.66 13.65 11.85
C PRO A 209 7.14 13.59 12.23
N VAL A 210 7.47 13.83 13.51
CA VAL A 210 8.86 13.82 13.98
C VAL A 210 9.47 12.42 13.87
N LEU A 211 8.77 11.39 14.34
CA LEU A 211 9.21 10.00 14.20
C LEU A 211 9.32 9.60 12.74
N THR A 212 8.38 10.01 11.88
CA THR A 212 8.41 9.71 10.45
C THR A 212 9.63 10.33 9.78
N ILE A 213 9.91 11.62 10.03
CA ILE A 213 11.08 12.30 9.46
C ILE A 213 12.37 11.67 9.99
N PHE A 214 12.45 11.42 11.29
CA PHE A 214 13.64 10.81 11.90
C PHE A 214 13.90 9.40 11.35
N THR A 215 12.90 8.54 11.34
CA THR A 215 13.02 7.16 10.84
C THR A 215 13.36 7.13 9.35
N PHE A 216 12.78 8.02 8.56
CA PHE A 216 13.12 8.18 7.14
C PHE A 216 14.57 8.61 6.96
N MET A 217 15.03 9.65 7.67
CA MET A 217 16.41 10.14 7.58
C MET A 217 17.43 9.10 8.07
N ALA A 218 17.14 8.42 9.18
CA ALA A 218 17.98 7.33 9.69
C ALA A 218 18.06 6.17 8.70
N SER A 219 16.94 5.82 8.07
CA SER A 219 16.90 4.75 7.06
C SER A 219 17.60 5.15 5.76
N LEU A 220 17.49 6.41 5.35
CA LEU A 220 18.21 6.95 4.20
C LEU A 220 19.73 6.98 4.45
N ALA A 221 20.15 7.37 5.65
CA ALA A 221 21.54 7.32 6.06
C ALA A 221 22.06 5.87 6.07
N GLY A 222 21.28 4.93 6.60
CA GLY A 222 21.58 3.49 6.53
C GLY A 222 21.72 2.99 5.08
N ALA A 223 20.81 3.40 4.20
CA ALA A 223 20.87 3.08 2.77
C ALA A 223 22.13 3.65 2.11
N PHE A 224 22.54 4.87 2.45
CA PHE A 224 23.75 5.50 1.93
C PHE A 224 25.03 4.83 2.43
N VAL A 225 25.05 4.34 3.67
CA VAL A 225 26.18 3.55 4.19
C VAL A 225 26.25 2.17 3.53
N ALA A 226 25.10 1.50 3.38
CA ALA A 226 25.00 0.24 2.61
C ALA A 226 25.41 0.44 1.14
N ASP A 227 25.08 1.61 0.57
CA ASP A 227 25.73 2.33 -0.53
C ASP A 227 27.14 1.90 -0.92
N HIS A 228 27.99 2.06 0.10
CA HIS A 228 29.44 2.01 0.03
C HIS A 228 29.99 0.60 0.25
N ILE A 229 29.15 -0.36 0.65
CA ILE A 229 29.55 -1.75 0.88
C ILE A 229 29.20 -2.58 -0.38
N PRO A 230 30.21 -3.01 -1.17
CA PRO A 230 30.01 -3.56 -2.51
C PRO A 230 29.17 -4.85 -2.56
N TYR A 231 29.18 -5.65 -1.49
CA TYR A 231 28.39 -6.89 -1.41
C TYR A 231 26.90 -6.66 -1.11
N ILE A 232 26.59 -5.67 -0.26
CA ILE A 232 25.21 -5.32 0.11
C ILE A 232 24.53 -4.53 -1.01
N ARG A 233 25.30 -3.72 -1.74
CA ARG A 233 24.84 -3.00 -2.92
C ARG A 233 24.16 -3.89 -3.96
N LYS A 234 24.66 -5.12 -4.16
CA LYS A 234 24.12 -6.04 -5.18
C LYS A 234 22.80 -6.72 -4.78
N ILE A 235 22.47 -6.76 -3.49
CA ILE A 235 21.29 -7.45 -2.96
C ILE A 235 20.17 -6.47 -2.62
N VAL A 236 20.51 -5.30 -2.09
CA VAL A 236 19.52 -4.38 -1.49
C VAL A 236 19.23 -3.17 -2.36
N MET A 237 20.04 -2.91 -3.38
CA MET A 237 19.76 -1.86 -4.36
C MET A 237 19.45 -2.49 -5.70
N LEU A 238 18.16 -2.55 -6.02
CA LEU A 238 17.65 -2.84 -7.36
C LEU A 238 18.00 -1.66 -8.26
N HIS A 239 19.19 -1.71 -8.84
CA HIS A 239 19.68 -0.76 -9.84
C HIS A 239 19.37 -1.26 -11.26
#